data_AF-E6LFR4-F1
#
_entry.id   AF-E6LFR4-F1
#
_cell.length_a   1.000
_cell.length_b   1.000
_cell.length_c   1.000
_cell.angle_alpha   90.00
_cell.angle_beta   90.00
_cell.angle_gamma   90.00
#
_symmetry.space_group_name_H-M   'P 1'
#
loop_
_entity.id
_entity.type
_entity.pdbx_description
1 polymer ?
#
loop_
_entity_poly.entity_id
_entity_poly.type
_entity_poly.pdbx_seq_one_letter_code
_entity_poly.pdbx_strand_id
1 'polypeptide(L)'
;MRKLEADVPIYYYGINENDDVQARNIERTTTGSAFDVYFHGKLVGHFVLPAFGQHNINNALGVIATAYLEDFDMEEVAREMQTFAGVKRRFTEKKVADMIIVDDYAHHPAEIRATIDGARQKYPNQKIIAVFQPHTFTRTIALLDDFAQALDLADEVYLCDIFGSARETKGNVKIEDLGAKIHKGGTVLSEDNVSPLLDYKDAVVIFMGAGDVQKFERAYEELLSKTTKSDR
;
A
#
# COMPACT_ATOMS: atom_id res chain seq x y z
N MET A 1 -7.87 13.86 -15.24
CA MET A 1 -7.55 13.44 -16.62
C MET A 1 -8.73 12.61 -17.11
N ARG A 2 -9.54 13.10 -18.06
CA ARG A 2 -10.64 12.38 -18.72
C ARG A 2 -10.54 12.64 -20.22
N LYS A 3 -9.56 11.99 -20.85
CA LYS A 3 -9.16 12.24 -22.25
C LYS A 3 -9.21 10.96 -23.11
N LEU A 4 -9.86 9.92 -22.59
CA LEU A 4 -10.02 8.67 -23.33
C LEU A 4 -11.14 8.88 -24.35
N GLU A 5 -10.87 8.63 -25.62
CA GLU A 5 -11.86 8.61 -26.69
C GLU A 5 -12.07 7.17 -27.13
N ALA A 6 -13.33 6.71 -27.16
CA ALA A 6 -13.69 5.38 -27.60
C ALA A 6 -15.13 5.38 -28.15
N ASP A 7 -15.42 4.48 -29.10
CA ASP A 7 -16.75 4.31 -29.71
C ASP A 7 -17.70 3.48 -28.82
N VAL A 8 -17.46 3.45 -27.51
CA VAL A 8 -18.24 2.71 -26.51
C VAL A 8 -18.51 3.63 -25.31
N PRO A 9 -19.56 3.36 -24.50
CA PRO A 9 -19.78 4.10 -23.27
C PRO A 9 -18.55 4.05 -22.36
N ILE A 10 -18.16 5.22 -21.85
CA ILE A 10 -17.06 5.36 -20.88
C ILE A 10 -17.68 5.81 -19.57
N TYR A 11 -17.47 5.02 -18.52
CA TYR A 11 -17.87 5.36 -17.16
C TYR A 11 -16.63 5.58 -16.29
N TYR A 12 -16.60 6.68 -15.58
CA TYR A 12 -15.59 6.99 -14.58
C TYR A 12 -16.09 6.59 -13.19
N TYR A 13 -15.22 6.00 -12.39
CA TYR A 13 -15.53 5.66 -11.00
C TYR A 13 -14.56 6.34 -10.03
N GLY A 14 -15.04 6.68 -8.85
CA GLY A 14 -14.23 7.29 -7.81
C GLY A 14 -15.06 7.89 -6.68
N ILE A 15 -14.49 8.88 -6.00
CA ILE A 15 -15.12 9.59 -4.87
C ILE A 15 -15.49 11.04 -5.19
N ASN A 16 -15.26 11.47 -6.43
CA ASN A 16 -15.50 12.85 -6.82
C ASN A 16 -16.92 13.02 -7.33
N GLU A 17 -17.48 14.22 -7.17
CA GLU A 17 -18.85 14.54 -7.60
C GLU A 17 -19.10 14.36 -9.10
N ASN A 18 -18.04 14.40 -9.91
CA ASN A 18 -18.13 14.25 -11.35
C ASN A 18 -18.03 12.80 -11.82
N ASP A 19 -17.69 11.84 -10.96
CA ASP A 19 -17.57 10.42 -11.34
C ASP A 19 -18.97 9.83 -11.62
N ASP A 20 -19.10 8.93 -12.60
CA ASP A 20 -20.39 8.32 -12.96
C ASP A 20 -20.82 7.31 -11.90
N VAL A 21 -19.86 6.53 -11.40
CA VAL A 21 -19.99 5.63 -10.27
C VAL A 21 -19.25 6.22 -9.07
N GLN A 22 -19.98 6.53 -7.99
CA GLN A 22 -19.44 7.26 -6.85
C GLN A 22 -19.52 6.44 -5.57
N ALA A 23 -18.43 6.36 -4.81
CA ALA A 23 -18.51 6.05 -3.39
C ALA A 23 -18.83 7.32 -2.61
N ARG A 24 -19.87 7.25 -1.77
CA ARG A 24 -20.31 8.30 -0.85
C ARG A 24 -20.44 7.73 0.56
N ASN A 25 -20.61 8.61 1.55
CA ASN A 25 -20.78 8.22 2.96
C ASN A 25 -19.69 7.24 3.42
N ILE A 26 -18.44 7.54 3.05
CA ILE A 26 -17.31 6.64 3.27
C ILE A 26 -16.95 6.62 4.75
N GLU A 27 -17.03 5.44 5.34
CA GLU A 27 -16.57 5.13 6.68
C GLU A 27 -15.29 4.31 6.60
N ARG A 28 -14.21 4.84 7.18
CA ARG A 28 -12.91 4.16 7.26
C ARG A 28 -12.67 3.74 8.70
N THR A 29 -12.63 2.43 8.96
CA THR A 29 -12.43 1.86 10.29
C THR A 29 -11.15 1.03 10.34
N THR A 30 -10.78 0.57 11.53
CA THR A 30 -9.65 -0.35 11.74
C THR A 30 -9.94 -1.79 11.29
N THR A 31 -11.18 -2.10 10.91
CA THR A 31 -11.59 -3.43 10.41
C THR A 31 -11.89 -3.46 8.92
N GLY A 32 -11.96 -2.30 8.26
CA GLY A 32 -12.20 -2.21 6.82
C GLY A 32 -12.77 -0.85 6.44
N SER A 33 -13.46 -0.82 5.31
CA SER A 33 -14.12 0.38 4.78
C SER A 33 -15.57 0.06 4.44
N ALA A 34 -16.48 0.98 4.72
CA ALA A 34 -17.88 0.90 4.32
C ALA A 34 -18.26 2.15 3.52
N PHE A 35 -19.12 2.02 2.51
CA PHE A 35 -19.52 3.13 1.66
C PHE A 35 -20.79 2.80 0.88
N ASP A 36 -21.52 3.85 0.51
CA ASP A 36 -22.65 3.76 -0.40
C ASP A 36 -22.17 3.98 -1.83
N VAL A 37 -22.62 3.14 -2.76
CA VAL A 37 -22.33 3.30 -4.19
C VAL A 37 -23.51 3.94 -4.89
N TYR A 38 -23.24 4.95 -5.69
CA TYR A 38 -24.22 5.63 -6.54
C TYR A 38 -23.81 5.54 -8.01
N PHE A 39 -24.77 5.32 -8.91
CA PHE A 39 -24.59 5.41 -10.35
C PHE A 39 -25.48 6.53 -10.91
N HIS A 40 -24.87 7.57 -11.49
CA HIS A 40 -25.58 8.79 -11.93
C HIS A 40 -26.56 9.35 -10.88
N GLY A 41 -26.15 9.33 -9.61
CA GLY A 41 -26.94 9.84 -8.48
C GLY A 41 -28.02 8.90 -7.94
N LYS A 42 -28.24 7.73 -8.55
CA LYS A 42 -29.12 6.68 -8.00
C LYS A 42 -28.32 5.75 -7.09
N LEU A 43 -28.84 5.46 -5.89
CA LEU A 43 -28.23 4.51 -4.97
C LEU A 43 -28.23 3.10 -5.60
N VAL A 44 -27.05 2.48 -5.67
CA VAL A 44 -26.81 1.11 -6.12
C VAL A 44 -26.88 0.16 -4.92
N GLY A 45 -26.26 0.54 -3.80
CA GLY A 45 -26.25 -0.26 -2.58
C GLY A 45 -25.24 0.22 -1.56
N HIS A 46 -25.26 -0.39 -0.38
CA HIS A 46 -24.28 -0.20 0.67
C HIS A 46 -23.29 -1.38 0.68
N PHE A 47 -21.99 -1.09 0.72
CA PHE A 47 -20.93 -2.09 0.61
C PHE A 47 -19.98 -1.99 1.80
N VAL A 48 -19.61 -3.16 2.33
CA VAL A 48 -18.58 -3.31 3.36
C VAL A 48 -17.44 -4.13 2.77
N LEU A 49 -16.23 -3.60 2.88
CA LEU A 49 -15.01 -4.17 2.33
C LEU A 49 -13.99 -4.37 3.45
N PRO A 50 -13.53 -5.61 3.73
CA PRO A 50 -12.47 -5.88 4.71
C PRO A 50 -11.07 -5.50 4.15
N ALA A 51 -10.94 -4.29 3.60
CA ALA A 51 -9.71 -3.76 3.07
C ALA A 51 -9.57 -2.26 3.40
N PHE A 52 -8.32 -1.80 3.38
CA PHE A 52 -7.92 -0.50 3.91
C PHE A 52 -7.44 0.43 2.81
N GLY A 53 -7.61 1.72 3.05
CA GLY A 53 -7.16 2.77 2.16
C GLY A 53 -8.14 3.09 1.02
N GLN A 54 -8.09 4.34 0.56
CA GLN A 54 -8.98 4.84 -0.50
C GLN A 54 -8.82 4.06 -1.81
N HIS A 55 -7.62 3.56 -2.09
CA HIS A 55 -7.35 2.78 -3.30
C HIS A 55 -8.17 1.50 -3.37
N ASN A 56 -8.42 0.82 -2.24
CA ASN A 56 -9.23 -0.39 -2.22
C ASN A 56 -10.73 -0.09 -2.39
N ILE A 57 -11.21 1.07 -1.92
CA ILE A 57 -12.55 1.56 -2.24
C ILE A 57 -12.66 1.78 -3.76
N ASN A 58 -11.66 2.41 -4.38
CA ASN A 58 -11.65 2.61 -5.83
C ASN A 58 -11.60 1.26 -6.60
N ASN A 59 -10.79 0.31 -6.16
CA ASN A 59 -10.75 -1.03 -6.75
C ASN A 59 -12.12 -1.72 -6.65
N ALA A 60 -12.76 -1.66 -5.48
CA ALA A 60 -14.09 -2.21 -5.27
C ALA A 60 -15.14 -1.51 -6.15
N LEU A 61 -15.06 -0.18 -6.32
CA LEU A 61 -15.95 0.55 -7.24
C LEU A 61 -15.83 0.05 -8.67
N GLY A 62 -14.63 -0.28 -9.16
CA GLY A 62 -14.45 -0.89 -10.48
C GLY A 62 -15.19 -2.23 -10.62
N VAL A 63 -15.12 -3.08 -9.59
CA VAL A 63 -15.85 -4.37 -9.54
C VAL A 63 -17.36 -4.16 -9.45
N ILE A 64 -17.82 -3.30 -8.54
CA ILE A 64 -19.25 -3.01 -8.34
C ILE A 64 -19.85 -2.39 -9.60
N ALA A 65 -19.16 -1.43 -10.22
CA ALA A 65 -19.58 -0.83 -11.48
C ALA A 65 -19.76 -1.87 -12.58
N THR A 66 -18.79 -2.79 -12.71
CA THR A 66 -18.84 -3.85 -13.71
C THR A 66 -20.01 -4.80 -13.44
N ALA A 67 -20.17 -5.25 -12.21
CA ALA A 67 -21.28 -6.13 -11.83
C ALA A 67 -22.66 -5.46 -12.00
N TYR A 68 -22.76 -4.17 -11.67
CA TYR A 68 -23.99 -3.39 -11.84
C TYR A 68 -24.38 -3.22 -13.32
N LEU A 69 -23.41 -2.94 -14.19
CA LEU A 69 -23.63 -2.79 -15.64
C LEU A 69 -23.98 -4.11 -16.33
N GLU A 70 -23.61 -5.24 -15.73
CA GLU A 70 -23.94 -6.59 -16.20
C GLU A 70 -25.19 -7.17 -15.48
N ASP A 71 -25.99 -6.32 -14.83
CA ASP A 71 -27.26 -6.67 -14.18
C ASP A 71 -27.17 -7.77 -13.09
N PHE A 72 -26.04 -7.87 -12.37
CA PHE A 72 -25.93 -8.75 -11.21
C PHE A 72 -26.79 -8.27 -10.03
N ASP A 73 -27.15 -9.18 -9.13
CA ASP A 73 -27.81 -8.84 -7.87
C ASP A 73 -26.82 -8.11 -6.93
N MET A 74 -27.07 -6.83 -6.67
CA MET A 74 -26.19 -6.00 -5.83
C MET A 74 -26.20 -6.40 -4.36
N GLU A 75 -27.25 -7.06 -3.86
CA GLU A 75 -27.26 -7.62 -2.51
C GLU A 75 -26.29 -8.81 -2.42
N GLU A 76 -26.26 -9.65 -3.45
CA GLU A 76 -25.29 -10.74 -3.57
C GLU A 76 -23.85 -10.20 -3.69
N VAL A 77 -23.62 -9.21 -4.56
CA VAL A 77 -22.29 -8.57 -4.68
C VAL A 77 -21.84 -7.98 -3.34
N ALA A 78 -22.72 -7.28 -2.61
CA ALA A 78 -22.39 -6.72 -1.30
C ALA A 78 -22.06 -7.80 -0.25
N ARG A 79 -22.74 -8.95 -0.30
CA ARG A 79 -22.44 -10.10 0.57
C ARG A 79 -21.10 -10.73 0.23
N GLU A 80 -20.81 -10.96 -1.05
CA GLU A 80 -19.54 -11.57 -1.48
C GLU A 80 -18.34 -10.63 -1.26
N MET A 81 -18.51 -9.32 -1.41
CA MET A 81 -17.45 -8.32 -1.17
C MET A 81 -16.90 -8.40 0.26
N GLN A 82 -17.75 -8.70 1.24
CA GLN A 82 -17.37 -8.86 2.65
C GLN A 82 -16.45 -10.06 2.89
N THR A 83 -16.40 -11.02 1.96
CA THR A 83 -15.58 -12.24 2.09
C THR A 83 -14.18 -12.06 1.51
N PHE A 84 -13.86 -10.90 0.93
CA PHE A 84 -12.58 -10.66 0.27
C PHE A 84 -11.39 -10.83 1.24
N ALA A 85 -10.61 -11.89 1.04
CA ALA A 85 -9.49 -12.24 1.92
C ALA A 85 -8.19 -11.47 1.62
N GLY A 86 -8.22 -10.54 0.65
CA GLY A 86 -7.02 -9.86 0.17
C GLY A 86 -6.25 -10.65 -0.89
N VAL A 87 -5.11 -10.09 -1.29
CA VAL A 87 -4.21 -10.68 -2.29
C VAL A 87 -2.81 -10.77 -1.69
N LYS A 88 -2.10 -11.85 -2.00
CA LYS A 88 -0.72 -12.03 -1.52
C LYS A 88 0.16 -10.84 -1.94
N ARG A 89 0.96 -10.34 -1.01
CA ARG A 89 1.82 -9.15 -1.16
C ARG A 89 1.07 -7.86 -1.45
N ARG A 90 -0.23 -7.77 -1.13
CA ARG A 90 -0.98 -6.52 -1.11
C ARG A 90 -1.48 -6.34 0.31
N PHE A 91 -0.73 -5.58 1.10
CA PHE A 91 -0.92 -5.44 2.54
C PHE A 91 -0.99 -6.81 3.27
N THR A 92 -0.04 -7.71 3.01
CA THR A 92 -0.01 -9.01 3.69
C THR A 92 0.60 -8.87 5.07
N GLU A 93 -0.20 -9.10 6.09
CA GLU A 93 0.17 -8.83 7.48
C GLU A 93 0.57 -10.07 8.26
N LYS A 94 1.49 -9.89 9.19
CA LYS A 94 1.87 -10.88 10.18
C LYS A 94 2.26 -10.20 11.48
N LYS A 95 1.82 -10.75 12.61
CA LYS A 95 2.26 -10.29 13.93
C LYS A 95 3.45 -11.13 14.39
N VAL A 96 4.55 -10.46 14.74
CA VAL A 96 5.75 -11.10 15.31
C VAL A 96 6.11 -10.32 16.57
N ALA A 97 6.05 -11.00 17.72
CA ALA A 97 6.13 -10.35 19.02
C ALA A 97 5.10 -9.21 19.18
N ASP A 98 5.57 -7.99 19.48
CA ASP A 98 4.77 -6.77 19.58
C ASP A 98 4.72 -5.97 18.27
N MET A 99 5.41 -6.41 17.22
CA MET A 99 5.44 -5.74 15.92
C MET A 99 4.38 -6.31 14.96
N ILE A 100 3.83 -5.43 14.13
CA ILE A 100 3.11 -5.80 12.92
C ILE A 100 4.07 -5.66 11.74
N ILE A 101 4.23 -6.74 10.98
CA ILE A 101 5.04 -6.78 9.77
C ILE A 101 4.08 -6.85 8.58
N VAL A 102 4.27 -5.98 7.59
CA VAL A 102 3.47 -5.91 6.37
C VAL A 102 4.38 -6.09 5.15
N ASP A 103 4.08 -7.05 4.28
CA ASP A 103 4.68 -7.19 2.95
C ASP A 103 3.73 -6.60 1.89
N ASP A 104 4.22 -5.61 1.14
CA ASP A 104 3.51 -4.99 0.03
C ASP A 104 4.37 -4.91 -1.24
N TYR A 105 3.75 -5.20 -2.37
CA TYR A 105 4.33 -5.10 -3.70
C TYR A 105 4.46 -3.66 -4.21
N ALA A 106 4.00 -2.66 -3.44
CA ALA A 106 4.09 -1.25 -3.76
C ALA A 106 5.51 -0.85 -4.19
N HIS A 107 5.63 -0.35 -5.41
CA HIS A 107 6.91 0.05 -6.00
C HIS A 107 6.80 1.32 -6.85
N HIS A 108 5.58 1.84 -7.02
CA HIS A 108 5.31 3.16 -7.56
C HIS A 108 4.92 4.14 -6.45
N PRO A 109 5.25 5.44 -6.53
CA PRO A 109 4.90 6.42 -5.49
C PRO A 109 3.41 6.43 -5.11
N ALA A 110 2.51 6.29 -6.09
CA ALA A 110 1.07 6.22 -5.83
C ALA A 110 0.67 4.98 -4.99
N GLU A 111 1.31 3.84 -5.22
CA GLU A 111 1.08 2.62 -4.44
C GLU A 111 1.63 2.76 -3.02
N ILE A 112 2.81 3.37 -2.85
CA ILE A 112 3.41 3.62 -1.53
C ILE A 112 2.47 4.50 -0.68
N ARG A 113 1.96 5.59 -1.26
CA ARG A 113 0.98 6.46 -0.58
C ARG A 113 -0.27 5.67 -0.16
N ALA A 114 -0.77 4.82 -1.05
CA ALA A 114 -1.93 3.98 -0.80
C ALA A 114 -1.71 2.94 0.31
N THR A 115 -0.52 2.31 0.35
CA THR A 115 -0.14 1.36 1.40
C THR A 115 0.00 2.04 2.75
N ILE A 116 0.67 3.21 2.81
CA ILE A 116 0.81 3.97 4.07
C ILE A 116 -0.55 4.48 4.55
N ASP A 117 -1.41 4.99 3.66
CA ASP A 117 -2.79 5.38 3.98
C ASP A 117 -3.61 4.21 4.57
N GLY A 118 -3.49 3.02 3.98
CA GLY A 118 -4.10 1.79 4.50
C GLY A 118 -3.58 1.43 5.90
N ALA A 119 -2.27 1.53 6.12
CA ALA A 119 -1.67 1.26 7.43
C ALA A 119 -2.12 2.24 8.50
N ARG A 120 -2.19 3.54 8.18
CA ARG A 120 -2.70 4.57 9.10
C ARG A 120 -4.16 4.35 9.48
N GLN A 121 -4.98 3.93 8.53
CA GLN A 121 -6.37 3.56 8.82
C GLN A 121 -6.45 2.36 9.77
N LYS A 122 -5.69 1.30 9.50
CA LYS A 122 -5.77 0.07 10.30
C LYS A 122 -5.16 0.24 11.70
N TYR A 123 -4.08 1.01 11.79
CA TYR A 123 -3.26 1.16 12.99
C TYR A 123 -3.07 2.64 13.37
N PRO A 124 -4.14 3.35 13.75
CA PRO A 124 -4.12 4.81 13.92
C PRO A 124 -3.21 5.28 15.07
N ASN A 125 -2.91 4.41 16.03
CA ASN A 125 -2.13 4.74 17.22
C ASN A 125 -0.69 4.19 17.20
N GLN A 126 -0.32 3.43 16.17
CA GLN A 126 1.01 2.82 16.07
C GLN A 126 1.89 3.63 15.13
N LYS A 127 3.21 3.60 15.40
CA LYS A 127 4.17 4.15 14.46
C LYS A 127 4.19 3.32 13.17
N ILE A 128 4.21 4.00 12.03
CA ILE A 128 4.35 3.38 10.71
C ILE A 128 5.78 3.58 10.21
N ILE A 129 6.51 2.49 10.06
CA ILE A 129 7.90 2.46 9.60
C ILE A 129 7.90 1.92 8.17
N ALA A 130 8.34 2.71 7.21
CA ALA A 130 8.46 2.29 5.82
C ALA A 130 9.87 1.74 5.56
N VAL A 131 9.96 0.51 5.05
CA VAL A 131 11.19 -0.08 4.50
C VAL A 131 10.98 -0.24 3.00
N PHE A 132 11.68 0.57 2.21
CA PHE A 132 11.45 0.61 0.75
C PHE A 132 12.66 0.14 -0.04
N GLN A 133 12.44 -0.81 -0.93
CA GLN A 133 13.41 -1.23 -1.95
C GLN A 133 12.97 -0.70 -3.33
N PRO A 134 13.64 0.34 -3.87
CA PRO A 134 13.35 0.81 -5.21
C PRO A 134 13.64 -0.25 -6.26
N HIS A 135 12.83 -0.29 -7.33
CA HIS A 135 12.99 -1.22 -8.44
C HIS A 135 13.41 -0.46 -9.71
N THR A 136 14.60 -0.78 -10.21
CA THR A 136 15.38 -0.14 -11.30
C THR A 136 15.87 1.29 -11.06
N PHE A 137 17.05 1.62 -11.59
CA PHE A 137 17.67 2.94 -11.43
C PHE A 137 16.94 4.00 -12.28
N THR A 138 16.52 3.66 -13.49
CA THR A 138 15.76 4.50 -14.42
C THR A 138 14.46 5.00 -13.81
N ARG A 139 13.71 4.12 -13.12
CA ARG A 139 12.48 4.50 -12.43
C ARG A 139 12.77 5.36 -11.21
N THR A 140 13.81 5.01 -10.45
CA THR A 140 14.22 5.74 -9.25
C THR A 140 14.59 7.18 -9.58
N ILE A 141 15.42 7.40 -10.61
CA ILE A 141 15.79 8.77 -11.02
C ILE A 141 14.59 9.56 -11.59
N ALA A 142 13.71 8.90 -12.36
CA ALA A 142 12.57 9.56 -12.99
C ALA A 142 11.50 10.02 -11.98
N LEU A 143 11.37 9.33 -10.85
CA LEU A 143 10.34 9.56 -9.84
C LEU A 143 10.92 9.92 -8.47
N LEU A 144 12.17 10.40 -8.44
CA LEU A 144 12.94 10.57 -7.21
C LEU A 144 12.23 11.44 -6.16
N ASP A 145 11.73 12.60 -6.60
CA ASP A 145 10.99 13.53 -5.73
C ASP A 145 9.63 12.96 -5.30
N ASP A 146 8.96 12.24 -6.19
CA ASP A 146 7.67 11.60 -5.89
C ASP A 146 7.82 10.46 -4.88
N PHE A 147 8.92 9.69 -4.96
CA PHE A 147 9.25 8.67 -3.97
C PHE A 147 9.50 9.29 -2.60
N ALA A 148 10.32 10.33 -2.52
CA ALA A 148 10.60 11.02 -1.26
C ALA A 148 9.31 11.53 -0.60
N GLN A 149 8.47 12.23 -1.36
CA GLN A 149 7.18 12.73 -0.87
C GLN A 149 6.21 11.61 -0.44
N ALA A 150 6.20 10.48 -1.16
CA ALA A 150 5.34 9.35 -0.80
C ALA A 150 5.81 8.66 0.49
N LEU A 151 7.12 8.49 0.66
CA LEU A 151 7.73 7.84 1.82
C LEU A 151 7.64 8.69 3.09
N ASP A 152 7.73 10.02 2.96
CA ASP A 152 7.60 10.98 4.08
C ASP A 152 6.21 10.99 4.74
N LEU A 153 5.23 10.24 4.22
CA LEU A 153 3.95 9.98 4.89
C LEU A 153 4.08 8.98 6.06
N ALA A 154 5.14 8.18 6.09
CA ALA A 154 5.47 7.31 7.21
C ALA A 154 6.04 8.13 8.40
N ASP A 155 6.11 7.52 9.59
CA ASP A 155 6.77 8.15 10.74
C ASP A 155 8.28 8.07 10.63
N GLU A 156 8.78 6.94 10.12
CA GLU A 156 10.19 6.69 9.86
C GLU A 156 10.39 5.90 8.56
N VAL A 157 11.51 6.15 7.90
CA VAL A 157 11.84 5.58 6.60
C VAL A 157 13.23 4.97 6.61
N TYR A 158 13.29 3.74 6.15
CA TYR A 158 14.51 3.00 5.82
C TYR A 158 14.49 2.62 4.35
N LEU A 159 15.67 2.60 3.75
CA LEU A 159 15.86 2.26 2.36
C LEU A 159 16.65 0.96 2.24
N CYS A 160 16.39 0.18 1.19
CA CYS A 160 17.25 -0.90 0.75
C CYS A 160 18.00 -0.47 -0.52
N ASP A 161 19.07 -1.17 -0.86
CA ASP A 161 19.74 -0.98 -2.14
C ASP A 161 18.77 -1.07 -3.32
N ILE A 162 19.03 -0.28 -4.36
CA ILE A 162 18.21 -0.28 -5.58
C ILE A 162 18.28 -1.67 -6.21
N PHE A 163 17.13 -2.34 -6.33
CA PHE A 163 17.02 -3.62 -6.98
C PHE A 163 17.04 -3.43 -8.50
N GLY A 164 18.10 -3.91 -9.15
CA GLY A 164 18.25 -3.88 -10.59
C GLY A 164 17.25 -4.79 -11.32
N SER A 165 17.29 -4.77 -12.65
CA SER A 165 16.62 -5.75 -13.50
C SER A 165 17.61 -6.45 -14.41
N ALA A 166 17.20 -7.51 -15.09
CA ALA A 166 18.02 -8.19 -16.09
C ALA A 166 18.54 -7.25 -17.20
N ARG A 167 17.85 -6.12 -17.43
CA ARG A 167 18.22 -5.09 -18.43
C ARG A 167 19.00 -3.92 -17.84
N GLU A 168 19.09 -3.82 -16.52
CA GLU A 168 19.58 -2.64 -15.84
C GLU A 168 20.17 -2.99 -14.47
N THR A 169 21.48 -3.18 -14.43
CA THR A 169 22.20 -3.63 -13.21
C THR A 169 22.97 -2.51 -12.52
N LYS A 170 23.16 -1.36 -13.17
CA LYS A 170 23.84 -0.17 -12.62
C LYS A 170 23.24 1.09 -13.21
N GLY A 171 23.25 2.17 -12.43
CA GLY A 171 22.86 3.52 -12.86
C GLY A 171 23.65 4.58 -12.10
N ASN A 172 23.50 5.84 -12.53
CA ASN A 172 24.18 6.98 -11.89
C ASN A 172 23.49 7.43 -10.59
N VAL A 173 22.20 7.12 -10.42
CA VAL A 173 21.48 7.38 -9.17
C VAL A 173 21.88 6.35 -8.14
N LYS A 174 22.16 6.82 -6.93
CA LYS A 174 22.41 5.98 -5.76
C LYS A 174 21.22 6.04 -4.83
N ILE A 175 21.09 5.05 -3.97
CA ILE A 175 19.99 5.03 -2.99
C ILE A 175 20.08 6.21 -2.03
N GLU A 176 21.29 6.69 -1.73
CA GLU A 176 21.54 7.85 -0.89
C GLU A 176 21.01 9.15 -1.51
N ASP A 177 20.87 9.22 -2.84
CA ASP A 177 20.26 10.39 -3.50
C ASP A 177 18.76 10.49 -3.15
N LEU A 178 18.08 9.36 -3.00
CA LEU A 178 16.72 9.30 -2.50
C LEU A 178 16.70 9.57 -0.99
N GLY A 179 17.60 8.94 -0.23
CA GLY A 179 17.71 9.15 1.22
C GLY A 179 17.91 10.62 1.60
N ALA A 180 18.72 11.37 0.86
CA ALA A 180 18.97 12.79 1.09
C ALA A 180 17.75 13.70 0.87
N LYS A 181 16.70 13.20 0.19
CA LYS A 181 15.44 13.94 -0.06
C LYS A 181 14.34 13.62 0.93
N ILE A 182 14.50 12.57 1.73
CA ILE A 182 13.53 12.13 2.72
C ILE A 182 13.77 12.90 4.02
N HIS A 183 12.72 13.46 4.60
CA HIS A 183 12.80 14.21 5.85
C HIS A 183 12.64 13.32 7.09
N LYS A 184 11.99 12.17 6.94
CA LYS A 184 11.68 11.20 7.99
C LYS A 184 12.63 9.99 8.00
N GLY A 185 13.93 10.22 7.82
CA GLY A 185 14.93 9.15 7.79
C GLY A 185 15.62 9.03 6.43
N GLY A 186 15.76 7.81 5.93
CA GLY A 186 16.54 7.49 4.71
C GLY A 186 17.79 6.65 4.96
N THR A 187 17.93 6.09 6.16
CA THR A 187 19.04 5.16 6.48
C THR A 187 18.93 3.92 5.60
N VAL A 188 20.04 3.55 4.96
CA VAL A 188 20.13 2.36 4.11
C VAL A 188 20.40 1.13 4.97
N LEU A 189 19.52 0.14 4.88
CA LEU A 189 19.67 -1.18 5.48
C LEU A 189 20.41 -2.10 4.51
N SER A 190 21.20 -3.02 5.06
CA SER A 190 21.68 -4.20 4.34
C SER A 190 20.96 -5.44 4.85
N GLU A 191 20.90 -6.50 4.03
CA GLU A 191 20.29 -7.78 4.42
C GLU A 191 20.96 -8.34 5.69
N ASP A 192 22.28 -8.16 5.83
CA ASP A 192 23.05 -8.59 7.00
C ASP A 192 22.84 -7.71 8.24
N ASN A 193 22.31 -6.49 8.09
CA ASN A 193 22.12 -5.56 9.19
C ASN A 193 20.77 -4.83 9.13
N VAL A 194 19.73 -5.53 9.56
CA VAL A 194 18.39 -4.99 9.81
C VAL A 194 18.16 -4.60 11.28
N SER A 195 19.22 -4.58 12.10
CA SER A 195 19.14 -4.26 13.53
C SER A 195 18.58 -2.88 13.89
N PRO A 196 18.69 -1.82 13.06
CA PRO A 196 18.04 -0.54 13.35
C PRO A 196 16.52 -0.63 13.52
N LEU A 197 15.88 -1.65 12.93
CA LEU A 197 14.44 -1.88 13.08
C LEU A 197 14.06 -2.44 14.46
N LEU A 198 15.02 -2.85 15.30
CA LEU A 198 14.77 -3.32 16.68
C LEU A 198 14.55 -2.18 17.68
N ASP A 199 14.83 -0.93 17.29
CA ASP A 199 14.64 0.24 18.16
C ASP A 199 13.15 0.57 18.37
N TYR A 200 12.27 -0.06 17.59
CA TYR A 200 10.83 0.13 17.63
C TYR A 200 10.13 -0.99 18.40
N LYS A 201 9.06 -0.61 19.09
CA LYS A 201 8.16 -1.49 19.86
C LYS A 201 6.73 -1.07 19.59
N ASP A 202 5.81 -2.03 19.63
CA ASP A 202 4.38 -1.82 19.35
C ASP A 202 4.12 -0.97 18.09
N ALA A 203 4.82 -1.30 17.00
CA ALA A 203 4.81 -0.53 15.76
C ALA A 203 4.51 -1.42 14.55
N VAL A 204 4.23 -0.76 13.43
CA VAL A 204 3.99 -1.39 12.12
C VAL A 204 5.20 -1.11 11.25
N VAL A 205 5.85 -2.17 10.76
CA VAL A 205 6.89 -2.07 9.73
C VAL A 205 6.34 -2.60 8.41
N ILE A 206 6.47 -1.79 7.36
CA ILE A 206 5.97 -2.11 6.02
C ILE A 206 7.16 -2.27 5.09
N PHE A 207 7.37 -3.49 4.60
CA PHE A 207 8.35 -3.82 3.57
C PHE A 207 7.68 -3.66 2.20
N MET A 208 8.17 -2.68 1.42
CA MET A 208 7.60 -2.30 0.12
C MET A 208 8.62 -2.49 -0.99
N GLY A 209 8.23 -3.19 -2.05
CA GLY A 209 9.04 -3.32 -3.26
C GLY A 209 8.68 -4.51 -4.14
N ALA A 210 8.93 -4.36 -5.44
CA ALA A 210 8.69 -5.39 -6.45
C ALA A 210 9.84 -6.41 -6.59
N GLY A 211 11.00 -6.09 -6.01
CA GLY A 211 12.20 -6.93 -6.03
C GLY A 211 12.18 -8.00 -4.94
N ASP A 212 13.31 -8.16 -4.26
CA ASP A 212 13.55 -9.16 -3.22
C ASP A 212 13.54 -8.58 -1.80
N VAL A 213 12.83 -7.47 -1.56
CA VAL A 213 12.65 -6.84 -0.23
C VAL A 213 12.22 -7.82 0.87
N GLN A 214 11.55 -8.92 0.51
CA GLN A 214 11.20 -10.03 1.41
C GLN A 214 12.42 -10.68 2.10
N LYS A 215 13.64 -10.53 1.56
CA LYS A 215 14.87 -10.97 2.24
C LYS A 215 15.13 -10.13 3.49
N PHE A 216 14.94 -8.82 3.40
CA PHE A 216 15.05 -7.90 4.55
C PHE A 216 13.95 -8.18 5.58
N GLU A 217 12.72 -8.43 5.12
CA GLU A 217 11.59 -8.85 5.97
C GLU A 217 11.96 -10.12 6.76
N ARG A 218 12.42 -11.18 6.08
CA ARG A 218 12.82 -12.45 6.72
C ARG A 218 13.98 -12.27 7.69
N ALA A 219 15.02 -11.53 7.30
CA ALA A 219 16.14 -11.23 8.18
C ALA A 219 15.66 -10.53 9.45
N TYR A 220 14.71 -9.60 9.33
CA TYR A 220 14.12 -8.89 10.46
C TYR A 220 13.28 -9.81 11.35
N GLU A 221 12.43 -10.66 10.75
CA GLU A 221 11.64 -11.65 11.49
C GLU A 221 12.52 -12.59 12.32
N GLU A 222 13.60 -13.10 11.73
CA GLU A 222 14.54 -14.00 12.41
C GLU A 222 15.25 -13.29 13.56
N LEU A 223 15.71 -12.06 13.32
CA LEU A 223 16.38 -11.26 14.34
C LEU A 223 15.44 -10.94 15.51
N LEU A 224 14.24 -10.45 15.22
CA LEU A 224 13.22 -10.12 16.21
C LEU A 224 12.82 -11.34 17.05
N SER A 225 12.71 -12.51 16.42
CA SER A 225 12.38 -13.78 17.09
C SER A 225 13.49 -14.29 18.01
N LYS A 226 14.76 -14.01 17.70
CA LYS A 226 15.91 -14.40 18.55
C LYS A 226 16.01 -13.51 19.79
N THR A 227 15.85 -12.20 19.61
CA THR A 227 15.92 -11.22 20.71
C THR A 227 14.80 -11.45 21.73
N THR A 228 13.56 -11.66 21.26
CA THR A 228 12.43 -11.92 22.18
C THR A 228 12.49 -13.25 22.93
N LYS A 229 13.24 -14.24 22.43
CA LYS A 229 13.50 -15.48 23.17
C LYS A 229 14.58 -15.31 24.24
N SER A 230 15.49 -14.36 24.08
CA SER A 230 16.55 -14.08 25.06
C SER A 230 16.06 -13.28 26.27
N ASP A 231 14.93 -12.57 26.13
CA ASP A 231 14.32 -11.75 27.20
C ASP A 231 13.28 -12.53 28.04
N ARG A 232 13.10 -13.83 27.79
CA ARG A 232 12.23 -14.74 28.56
C ARG A 232 13.05 -15.75 29.35
#